data_AF-A0A8T1C5G7-F1
#
_entry.id   AF-A0A8T1C5G7-F1
#
_cell.length_a   1.000
_cell.length_b   1.000
_cell.length_c   1.000
_cell.angle_alpha   90.00
_cell.angle_beta   90.00
_cell.angle_gamma   90.00
#
_symmetry.space_group_name_H-M   'P 1'
#
loop_
_entity.id
_entity.type
_entity.pdbx_description
1 polymer ?
#
loop_
_entity_poly.entity_id
_entity_poly.type
_entity_poly.pdbx_seq_one_letter_code
_entity_poly.pdbx_strand_id
1 'polypeptide(L)'
;MKERVSRQPPRDGGFVCKGPHRAAECPTATNEQKEEARRVLAAHRAGRLKHIDTGAVSGHTVTINGVLEVPFCADSGADSNILSCSMVEELCALDRSVVLAVLEPPRMVKKRSSC
;
A
#
# COMPACT_ATOMS: atom_id res chain seq x y z
N MET A 1 -28.72 1.87 18.99
CA MET A 1 -27.69 2.92 19.08
C MET A 1 -26.40 2.33 18.54
N LYS A 2 -25.86 2.79 17.40
CA LYS A 2 -24.59 2.27 16.87
C LYS A 2 -23.46 3.06 17.50
N GLU A 3 -22.72 2.42 18.39
CA GLU A 3 -21.52 2.96 19.01
C GLU A 3 -20.52 3.36 17.92
N ARG A 4 -20.03 4.61 17.96
CA ARG A 4 -19.01 5.08 17.03
C ARG A 4 -17.68 4.48 17.50
N VAL A 5 -17.22 3.45 16.80
CA VAL A 5 -15.84 2.96 16.90
C VAL A 5 -14.90 4.17 16.86
N SER A 6 -14.18 4.41 17.96
CA SER A 6 -13.22 5.50 18.11
C SER A 6 -12.02 5.26 17.21
N ARG A 7 -12.15 5.65 15.95
CA ARG A 7 -11.02 5.69 15.01
C ARG A 7 -10.15 6.89 15.37
N GLN A 8 -8.83 6.71 15.38
CA GLN A 8 -7.89 7.78 15.66
C GLN A 8 -8.18 9.04 14.82
N PRO A 9 -7.99 10.25 15.39
CA PRO A 9 -8.17 11.50 14.67
C PRO A 9 -7.21 11.57 13.46
N PRO A 10 -7.57 12.30 12.38
CA PRO A 10 -6.70 12.46 11.22
C PRO A 10 -5.33 13.03 11.65
N ARG A 11 -4.23 12.41 11.21
CA ARG A 11 -2.87 12.88 11.51
C ARG A 11 -2.61 14.30 11.01
N ASP A 12 -3.21 14.67 9.88
CA ASP A 12 -3.02 15.97 9.21
C ASP A 12 -4.11 17.00 9.55
N GLY A 13 -4.93 16.72 10.57
CA GLY A 13 -6.05 17.57 10.98
C GLY A 13 -7.27 17.49 10.07
N GLY A 14 -8.36 18.12 10.52
CA GLY A 14 -9.66 18.14 9.86
C GLY A 14 -9.64 18.93 8.55
N PHE A 15 -10.33 18.42 7.53
CA PHE A 15 -10.32 19.01 6.20
C PHE A 15 -10.80 20.48 6.15
N VAL A 16 -11.63 20.90 7.11
CA VAL A 16 -12.25 22.23 7.13
C VAL A 16 -11.43 23.26 7.90
N CYS A 17 -11.01 22.96 9.13
CA CYS A 17 -10.32 23.92 10.01
C CYS A 17 -8.97 23.44 10.54
N LYS A 18 -8.46 22.30 10.04
CA LYS A 18 -7.20 21.67 10.45
C LYS A 18 -7.12 21.25 11.94
N GLY A 19 -8.22 21.31 12.69
CA GLY A 19 -8.27 20.83 14.07
C GLY A 19 -8.17 19.29 14.19
N PRO A 20 -7.94 18.74 15.39
CA PRO A 20 -7.76 17.30 15.63
C PRO A 20 -9.09 16.52 15.60
N HIS A 21 -9.93 16.76 14.60
CA HIS A 21 -11.24 16.15 14.42
C HIS A 21 -11.51 15.93 12.93
N ARG A 22 -12.44 15.04 12.61
CA ARG A 22 -12.85 14.82 11.22
C ARG A 22 -13.71 15.97 10.72
N ALA A 23 -13.72 16.20 9.40
CA ALA A 23 -14.54 17.26 8.79
C ALA A 23 -16.02 17.20 9.23
N ALA A 24 -16.59 16.00 9.37
CA ALA A 24 -17.97 15.79 9.83
C ALA A 24 -18.24 16.24 11.28
N GLU A 25 -17.20 16.26 12.11
CA GLU A 25 -17.25 16.59 13.53
C GLU A 25 -16.69 17.99 13.81
N CYS A 26 -16.48 18.78 12.76
CA CYS A 26 -15.94 20.13 12.89
C CYS A 26 -16.93 21.04 13.65
N PRO A 27 -16.55 21.61 14.80
CA PRO A 27 -17.42 22.50 15.58
C PRO A 27 -17.52 23.89 14.95
N THR A 28 -16.55 24.28 14.12
CA THR A 28 -16.48 25.60 13.48
C THR A 28 -17.05 25.62 12.06
N ALA A 29 -17.44 24.46 11.51
CA ALA A 29 -17.97 24.36 10.15
C ALA A 29 -19.51 24.33 10.12
N THR A 30 -20.09 25.02 9.14
CA THR A 30 -21.51 24.91 8.82
C THR A 30 -21.83 23.53 8.21
N ASN A 31 -23.11 23.15 8.19
CA ASN A 31 -23.52 21.87 7.58
C ASN A 31 -23.16 21.80 6.09
N GLU A 32 -23.27 22.93 5.38
CA GLU A 32 -22.88 23.04 3.96
C GLU A 32 -21.38 22.81 3.78
N GLN A 33 -20.53 23.40 4.63
CA GLN A 33 -19.08 23.19 4.59
C GLN A 33 -18.70 21.74 4.91
N LYS A 34 -19.43 21.07 5.80
CA LYS A 34 -19.24 19.65 6.10
C LYS A 34 -19.63 18.76 4.93
N GLU A 35 -20.72 19.08 4.24
CA GLU A 35 -21.17 18.34 3.07
C GLU A 35 -20.19 18.51 1.90
N GLU A 36 -19.74 19.73 1.64
CA GLU A 36 -18.76 20.01 0.58
C GLU A 36 -17.43 19.29 0.86
N ALA A 37 -16.93 19.35 2.10
CA ALA A 37 -15.74 18.61 2.49
C ALA A 37 -15.90 17.09 2.28
N ARG A 38 -17.10 16.54 2.51
CA ARG A 38 -17.40 15.12 2.24
C ARG A 38 -17.40 14.83 0.75
N ARG A 39 -17.99 15.70 -0.09
CA ARG A 39 -18.01 15.55 -1.55
C ARG A 39 -16.61 15.59 -2.13
N VAL A 40 -15.80 16.58 -1.75
CA VAL A 40 -14.39 16.71 -2.19
C VAL A 40 -13.57 15.50 -1.75
N LEU A 41 -13.72 15.03 -0.51
CA LEU A 41 -13.00 13.85 -0.03
C LEU A 41 -13.43 12.57 -0.76
N ALA A 42 -14.71 12.43 -1.09
CA ALA A 42 -15.24 11.32 -1.88
C ALA A 42 -14.71 11.36 -3.32
N ALA A 43 -14.68 12.53 -3.96
CA ALA A 43 -14.11 12.72 -5.28
C ALA A 43 -12.60 12.42 -5.31
N HIS A 44 -11.86 12.86 -4.29
CA HIS A 44 -10.43 12.56 -4.16
C HIS A 44 -10.18 11.05 -3.92
N ARG A 45 -11.10 10.34 -3.26
CA ARG A 45 -11.04 8.88 -3.12
C ARG A 45 -11.38 8.16 -4.43
N ALA A 46 -12.40 8.64 -5.15
CA ALA A 46 -12.77 8.11 -6.46
C ALA A 46 -11.66 8.34 -7.51
N GLY A 47 -10.96 9.48 -7.47
CA GLY A 47 -9.78 9.72 -8.31
C GLY A 47 -8.56 8.87 -7.91
N ARG A 48 -8.55 8.33 -6.69
CA ARG A 48 -7.55 7.37 -6.19
C ARG A 48 -7.91 5.91 -6.54
N LEU A 49 -8.47 5.68 -7.73
CA LEU A 49 -8.77 4.33 -8.25
C LEU A 49 -7.53 3.39 -8.33
N LYS A 50 -6.32 3.92 -8.11
CA LYS A 50 -5.06 3.16 -8.07
C LYS A 50 -4.35 3.17 -6.70
N HIS A 51 -4.95 3.74 -5.67
CA HIS A 51 -4.35 3.66 -4.34
C HIS A 51 -4.75 2.34 -3.70
N ILE A 52 -3.93 1.32 -3.90
CA ILE A 52 -3.85 0.22 -2.93
C ILE A 52 -3.52 0.89 -1.60
N ASP A 53 -4.42 0.77 -0.62
CA ASP A 53 -4.08 1.11 0.74
C ASP A 53 -2.86 0.25 1.12
N THR A 54 -1.68 0.87 1.16
CA THR A 54 -0.54 0.39 1.98
C THR A 54 -0.83 0.61 3.47
N GLY A 55 -2.09 0.90 3.82
CA GLY A 55 -2.64 0.84 5.15
C GLY A 55 -2.60 -0.59 5.66
N ALA A 56 -1.59 -0.85 6.47
CA ALA A 56 -1.19 -2.13 7.05
C ALA A 56 -0.50 -3.05 6.03
N VAL A 57 0.75 -3.34 6.37
CA VAL A 57 1.57 -4.48 5.99
C VAL A 57 0.80 -5.78 6.30
N SER A 58 -0.28 -6.05 5.59
CA SER A 58 -0.66 -7.41 5.29
C SER A 58 -0.06 -7.68 3.93
N GLY A 59 1.28 -7.77 3.91
CA GLY A 59 2.05 -8.08 2.72
C GLY A 59 1.49 -9.36 2.14
N HIS A 60 1.04 -9.28 0.90
CA HIS A 60 0.62 -10.50 0.20
C HIS A 60 1.85 -11.40 0.16
N THR A 61 1.73 -12.63 0.62
CA THR A 61 2.79 -13.62 0.45
C THR A 61 2.49 -14.45 -0.78
N VAL A 62 3.54 -14.94 -1.45
CA VAL A 62 3.44 -15.90 -2.54
C VAL A 62 4.40 -17.05 -2.28
N THR A 63 3.98 -18.26 -2.59
CA THR A 63 4.83 -19.45 -2.48
C THR A 63 5.47 -19.75 -3.82
N ILE A 64 6.78 -19.56 -3.93
CA ILE A 64 7.57 -19.88 -5.12
C ILE A 64 7.80 -21.40 -5.14
N ASN A 65 7.46 -22.02 -6.27
CA ASN A 65 7.59 -23.47 -6.51
C ASN A 65 6.94 -24.36 -5.42
N GLY A 66 6.03 -23.81 -4.61
CA GLY A 66 5.45 -24.52 -3.47
C GLY A 66 6.38 -24.73 -2.27
N VAL A 67 7.62 -24.20 -2.30
CA VAL A 67 8.63 -24.48 -1.27
C VAL A 67 9.06 -23.26 -0.46
N LEU A 68 9.01 -22.06 -1.03
CA LEU A 68 9.46 -20.84 -0.37
C LEU A 68 8.37 -19.76 -0.37
N GLU A 69 7.89 -19.39 0.81
CA GLU A 69 6.97 -18.27 0.98
C GLU A 69 7.75 -16.95 1.07
N VAL A 70 7.43 -15.99 0.20
CA VAL A 70 8.08 -14.66 0.19
C VAL A 70 7.06 -13.53 0.18
N PRO A 71 7.40 -12.34 0.71
CA PRO A 71 6.62 -11.14 0.51
C PRO A 71 6.50 -10.79 -0.98
N PHE A 72 5.30 -10.43 -1.40
CA PHE A 72 4.95 -10.09 -2.76
C PHE A 72 4.28 -8.72 -2.85
N CYS A 73 4.77 -7.92 -3.77
CA CYS A 73 4.14 -6.67 -4.17
C CYS A 73 3.69 -6.81 -5.63
N ALA A 74 2.38 -6.75 -5.86
CA ALA A 74 1.83 -6.74 -7.21
C ALA A 74 2.18 -5.41 -7.90
N ASP A 75 3.23 -5.41 -8.73
CA ASP A 75 3.63 -4.26 -9.55
C ASP A 75 3.20 -4.52 -11.01
N SER A 76 1.98 -4.10 -11.37
CA SER A 76 1.45 -4.26 -12.73
C SER A 76 2.22 -3.46 -13.79
N GLY A 77 3.12 -2.57 -13.39
CA GLY A 77 3.99 -1.82 -14.29
C GLY A 77 5.35 -2.47 -14.52
N ALA A 78 5.63 -3.61 -13.88
CA ALA A 78 6.89 -4.33 -14.03
C ALA A 78 6.74 -5.51 -15.01
N ASP A 79 7.67 -5.64 -15.94
CA ASP A 79 7.74 -6.78 -16.87
C ASP A 79 8.28 -8.05 -16.19
N SER A 80 8.84 -7.94 -14.97
CA SER A 80 9.52 -9.02 -14.28
C SER A 80 9.48 -8.84 -12.77
N ASN A 81 9.44 -9.95 -12.03
CA ASN A 81 9.58 -9.97 -10.58
C ASN A 81 11.05 -9.84 -10.17
N ILE A 82 11.29 -9.31 -8.98
CA ILE A 82 12.63 -9.14 -8.40
C ILE A 82 12.65 -9.85 -7.05
N LEU A 83 13.64 -10.73 -6.86
CA LEU A 83 13.93 -11.38 -5.58
C LEU A 83 15.28 -10.88 -5.06
N SER A 84 15.44 -10.83 -3.74
CA SER A 84 16.75 -10.54 -3.15
C SER A 84 17.68 -11.74 -3.30
N CYS A 85 19.00 -11.49 -3.30
CA CYS A 85 19.98 -12.57 -3.35
C CYS A 85 19.77 -13.58 -2.20
N SER A 86 19.45 -13.11 -1.00
CA SER A 86 19.17 -13.97 0.16
C SER A 86 17.99 -14.93 -0.08
N MET A 87 16.91 -14.47 -0.71
CA MET A 87 15.76 -15.32 -1.05
C MET A 87 16.11 -16.33 -2.14
N VAL A 88 16.96 -15.93 -3.09
CA VAL A 88 17.43 -16.83 -4.15
C VAL A 88 18.30 -17.94 -3.58
N GLU A 89 19.22 -17.62 -2.66
CA GLU A 89 20.06 -18.61 -1.97
C GLU A 89 19.21 -19.62 -1.19
N GLU A 90 18.20 -19.14 -0.45
CA GLU A 90 17.25 -19.99 0.27
C GLU A 90 16.44 -20.87 -0.69
N LEU A 91 15.94 -20.30 -1.78
CA LEU A 91 15.19 -21.04 -2.79
C LEU A 91 16.04 -22.16 -3.42
N CYS A 92 17.31 -21.88 -3.77
CA CYS A 92 18.23 -22.88 -4.31
C CYS A 92 18.57 -23.98 -3.29
N ALA A 93 18.55 -23.67 -1.99
CA ALA A 93 18.75 -24.66 -0.94
C ALA A 93 17.53 -25.60 -0.79
N LEU A 94 16.31 -25.07 -0.98
CA LEU A 94 15.06 -25.82 -0.89
C LEU A 94 14.73 -26.60 -2.17
N ASP A 95 15.04 -26.04 -3.33
CA ASP A 95 14.71 -26.60 -4.64
C ASP A 95 15.95 -26.62 -5.56
N ARG A 96 16.49 -27.83 -5.77
CA ARG A 96 17.66 -28.07 -6.62
C ARG A 96 17.37 -27.97 -8.11
N SER A 97 16.10 -27.86 -8.51
CA SER A 97 15.72 -27.68 -9.92
C SER A 97 15.89 -26.24 -10.39
N VAL A 98 16.12 -25.30 -9.47
CA VAL A 98 16.29 -23.88 -9.79
C VAL A 98 17.62 -23.65 -10.51
N VAL A 99 17.53 -23.00 -11.66
CA VAL A 99 18.68 -22.63 -12.49
C VAL A 99 18.82 -21.12 -12.48
N LEU A 100 20.01 -20.64 -12.08
CA LEU A 100 20.34 -19.23 -12.14
C LEU A 100 21.01 -18.92 -13.49
N ALA A 101 20.45 -17.92 -14.18
CA ALA A 101 21.02 -17.39 -15.40
C ALA A 101 21.43 -15.94 -15.19
N VAL A 102 22.65 -15.60 -15.58
CA VAL A 102 23.13 -14.21 -15.57
C VAL A 102 22.41 -13.46 -16.69
N LEU A 103 21.83 -12.31 -16.35
CA LEU A 103 21.20 -11.44 -17.35
C LEU A 103 22.26 -10.60 -18.05
N GLU A 104 22.35 -10.73 -19.37
CA GLU A 104 23.15 -9.86 -20.23
C GLU A 104 22.24 -9.06 -21.18
N PRO A 105 22.29 -7.70 -21.15
CA PRO A 105 23.06 -6.86 -20.23
C PRO A 105 22.46 -6.80 -18.81
N PRO A 106 23.23 -6.37 -17.79
CA PRO A 106 22.71 -6.14 -16.45
C PRO A 106 21.52 -5.16 -16.46
N ARG A 107 20.41 -5.54 -15.83
CA ARG A 107 19.24 -4.67 -15.67
C ARG A 107 19.41 -3.76 -14.47
N MET A 108 19.43 -2.45 -14.68
CA MET A 108 19.39 -1.49 -13.58
C MET A 108 17.98 -1.44 -12.98
N VAL A 109 17.87 -1.75 -11.70
CA VAL A 109 16.61 -1.64 -10.95
C VAL A 109 16.65 -0.41 -10.04
N LYS A 110 15.68 0.49 -10.19
CA LYS A 110 15.52 1.62 -9.27
C LYS A 110 14.88 1.11 -7.98
N LYS A 111 15.61 1.15 -6.87
CA LYS A 111 15.02 0.93 -5.55
C LYS A 111 14.05 2.07 -5.26
N ARG A 112 12.75 1.81 -5.30
CA ARG A 112 11.75 2.71 -4.73
C ARG A 112 11.76 2.47 -3.23
N SER A 113 12.16 3.47 -2.45
CA SER A 113 12.05 3.47 -1.00
C SER A 113 10.57 3.62 -0.62
N SER A 114 9.82 2.52 -0.64
CA SER A 114 8.50 2.32 -0.03
C SER A 114 7.72 1.27 -0.84
N CYS A 115 7.61 0.06 -0.29
CA CYS A 115 6.45 -0.83 -0.43
C CYS A 115 6.10 -1.28 0.99
#